data_AF-A0A4C1ZPS7-F1
#
_entry.id   AF-A0A4C1ZPS7-F1
#
_cell.length_a   1.000
_cell.length_b   1.000
_cell.length_c   1.000
_cell.angle_alpha   90.00
_cell.angle_beta   90.00
_cell.angle_gamma   90.00
#
_symmetry.space_group_name_H-M   'P 1'
#
loop_
_entity.id
_entity.type
_entity.pdbx_description
1 polymer ?
#
loop_
_entity_poly.entity_id
_entity_poly.type
_entity_poly.pdbx_seq_one_letter_code
_entity_poly.pdbx_strand_id
1 'polypeptide(L)'
;MAAAAKLAEEHCDAIDINLGCPQAIAKRGRYGSFLQDDWQLLKEIVGAMSKAVNIPITCKVRVFESIEKSVAYALMLQESGCKLLTVHGRTREQKGPLTGIASWKHIKAVRNAVSIPMLANGNIQCLEDVYRCLEYTKVDGVMSAEGILTNPALFKGVNPVTWIVALEYLCLVEKYPCPSSYIRGHLFKIFHKIFMFEDNSGDRQLLATAQNLNDFKKRFPELILAFGTVGADVVEKVDDEGNIECRFKLFSSYPSDRTQCIRVSLENNGEVARTVAPPTVSANLAFYLSILLMEISQQSWSKFADKKNRFVDKRKRLIVMKNSESKMTPKEGGDNP
;
A
#
# COMPACT_ATOMS: atom_id res chain seq x y z
N MET A 1 -25.01 10.63 -19.63
CA MET A 1 -24.50 10.63 -18.23
C MET A 1 -25.62 10.49 -17.20
N ALA A 2 -26.73 11.23 -17.32
CA ALA A 2 -27.87 11.11 -16.39
C ALA A 2 -28.40 9.67 -16.20
N ALA A 3 -28.57 8.90 -17.28
CA ALA A 3 -28.97 7.49 -17.18
C ALA A 3 -27.95 6.65 -16.37
N ALA A 4 -26.65 6.87 -16.58
CA ALA A 4 -25.60 6.19 -15.82
C ALA A 4 -25.60 6.63 -14.34
N ALA A 5 -25.90 7.90 -14.06
CA ALA A 5 -26.05 8.39 -12.70
C ALA A 5 -27.21 7.70 -11.98
N LYS A 6 -28.35 7.53 -12.65
CA LYS A 6 -29.51 6.83 -12.11
C LYS A 6 -29.21 5.38 -11.74
N LEU A 7 -28.39 4.69 -12.53
CA LEU A 7 -27.96 3.32 -12.24
C LEU A 7 -27.04 3.22 -11.00
N ALA A 8 -26.29 4.28 -10.68
CA ALA A 8 -25.36 4.30 -9.55
C ALA A 8 -25.97 4.85 -8.26
N GLU A 9 -27.10 5.55 -8.34
CA GLU A 9 -27.70 6.34 -7.26
C GLU A 9 -27.91 5.53 -5.97
N GLU A 10 -28.37 4.29 -6.06
CA GLU A 10 -28.67 3.45 -4.89
C GLU A 10 -27.42 2.84 -4.24
N HIS A 11 -26.23 3.08 -4.81
CA HIS A 11 -24.97 2.45 -4.40
C HIS A 11 -23.91 3.45 -3.93
N CYS A 12 -24.21 4.75 -3.91
CA CYS A 12 -23.26 5.79 -3.52
C CYS A 12 -23.93 6.99 -2.86
N ASP A 13 -23.16 7.71 -2.03
CA ASP A 13 -23.64 8.92 -1.35
C ASP A 13 -23.64 10.16 -2.26
N ALA A 14 -22.85 10.14 -3.34
CA ALA A 14 -22.72 11.22 -4.31
C ALA A 14 -22.12 10.72 -5.63
N ILE A 15 -22.32 11.47 -6.72
CA ILE A 15 -21.77 11.17 -8.05
C ILE A 15 -20.88 12.32 -8.51
N ASP A 16 -19.59 12.03 -8.74
CA ASP A 16 -18.60 13.02 -9.19
C ASP A 16 -18.39 12.99 -10.71
N ILE A 17 -18.47 14.16 -11.34
CA ILE A 17 -18.17 14.32 -12.76
C ILE A 17 -16.69 14.68 -12.93
N ASN A 18 -15.96 13.80 -13.61
CA ASN A 18 -14.56 14.05 -13.95
C ASN A 18 -14.46 15.08 -15.09
N LEU A 19 -14.06 16.30 -14.74
CA LEU A 19 -13.78 17.42 -15.64
C LEU A 19 -12.30 17.83 -15.62
N GLY A 20 -11.43 16.94 -15.12
CA GLY A 20 -10.02 17.25 -14.85
C GLY A 20 -9.00 16.32 -15.51
N CYS A 21 -9.42 15.18 -16.09
CA CYS A 21 -8.50 14.21 -16.69
C CYS A 21 -7.90 14.73 -18.02
N PRO A 22 -6.56 14.86 -18.14
CA PRO A 22 -5.93 15.38 -19.35
C PRO A 22 -5.28 14.29 -20.23
N GLN A 23 -5.60 13.02 -19.98
CA GLN A 23 -5.00 11.89 -20.71
C GLN A 23 -5.47 11.80 -22.16
N ALA A 24 -4.67 11.14 -23.01
CA ALA A 24 -4.98 11.00 -24.44
C ALA A 24 -6.30 10.25 -24.70
N ILE A 25 -6.65 9.28 -23.85
CA ILE A 25 -7.93 8.56 -23.93
C ILE A 25 -9.12 9.50 -23.70
N ALA A 26 -9.00 10.44 -22.75
CA ALA A 26 -9.99 11.47 -22.48
C ALA A 26 -10.09 12.47 -23.63
N LYS A 27 -8.97 12.81 -24.28
CA LYS A 27 -8.94 13.63 -25.49
C LYS A 27 -9.74 12.98 -26.62
N ARG A 28 -9.45 11.70 -26.90
CA ARG A 28 -10.10 10.93 -27.97
C ARG A 28 -11.59 10.73 -27.71
N GLY A 29 -11.98 10.50 -26.46
CA GLY A 29 -13.37 10.34 -26.05
C GLY A 29 -14.11 11.66 -25.76
N ARG A 30 -13.45 12.82 -25.88
CA ARG A 30 -13.99 14.15 -25.56
C ARG A 30 -14.68 14.21 -24.17
N TYR A 31 -13.97 13.75 -23.15
CA TYR A 31 -14.37 13.86 -21.74
C TYR A 31 -13.23 14.41 -20.86
N GLY A 32 -13.44 14.55 -19.55
CA GLY A 32 -12.40 15.08 -18.66
C GLY A 32 -12.14 16.57 -18.92
N SER A 33 -10.88 16.99 -18.85
CA SER A 33 -10.50 18.40 -19.09
C SER A 33 -10.69 18.86 -20.54
N PHE A 34 -11.15 18.00 -21.44
CA PHE A 34 -11.49 18.37 -22.82
C PHE A 34 -12.93 18.86 -22.97
N LEU A 35 -13.75 18.75 -21.92
CA LEU A 35 -15.06 19.40 -21.85
C LEU A 35 -14.98 20.82 -21.29
N GLN A 36 -13.89 21.19 -20.60
CA GLN A 36 -13.78 22.47 -19.88
C GLN A 36 -13.94 23.71 -20.78
N ASP A 37 -13.74 23.57 -22.10
CA ASP A 37 -13.86 24.66 -23.07
C ASP A 37 -15.29 24.80 -23.64
N ASP A 38 -16.18 23.83 -23.38
CA ASP A 38 -17.56 23.76 -23.89
C ASP A 38 -18.57 23.99 -22.74
N TRP A 39 -18.71 25.26 -22.33
CA TRP A 39 -19.45 25.60 -21.12
C TRP A 39 -20.95 25.36 -21.25
N GLN A 40 -21.50 25.52 -22.46
CA GLN A 40 -22.93 25.26 -22.69
C GLN A 40 -23.23 23.77 -22.49
N LEU A 41 -22.41 22.89 -23.07
CA LEU A 41 -22.55 21.45 -22.86
C LEU A 41 -22.39 21.07 -21.38
N LEU A 42 -21.47 21.70 -20.65
CA LEU A 42 -21.31 21.43 -19.23
C LEU A 42 -22.52 21.85 -18.39
N LYS A 43 -23.16 22.99 -18.69
CA LYS A 43 -24.42 23.39 -18.06
C LYS A 43 -25.50 22.34 -18.27
N GLU A 44 -25.61 21.84 -19.49
CA GLU A 44 -26.59 20.80 -19.84
C GLU A 44 -26.29 19.48 -19.13
N ILE A 45 -25.03 19.03 -19.09
CA ILE A 45 -24.63 17.80 -18.41
C ILE A 45 -24.92 17.87 -16.91
N VAL A 46 -24.40 18.90 -16.23
CA VAL A 46 -24.54 19.05 -14.77
C VAL A 46 -26.00 19.28 -14.39
N GLY A 47 -26.71 20.11 -15.16
CA GLY A 47 -28.12 20.39 -14.95
C GLY A 47 -29.02 19.17 -15.17
N ALA A 48 -28.74 18.36 -16.20
CA ALA A 48 -29.50 17.13 -16.45
C ALA A 48 -29.22 16.07 -15.38
N MET A 49 -27.97 15.90 -14.97
CA MET A 49 -27.62 14.92 -13.93
C MET A 49 -28.20 15.31 -12.56
N SER A 50 -28.07 16.57 -12.15
CA SER A 50 -28.58 17.05 -10.87
C SER A 50 -30.11 16.97 -10.73
N LYS A 51 -30.84 17.00 -11.86
CA LYS A 51 -32.29 16.79 -11.89
C LYS A 51 -32.71 15.33 -11.95
N ALA A 52 -31.81 14.42 -12.36
CA ALA A 52 -32.15 13.02 -12.60
C ALA A 52 -32.00 12.13 -11.35
N VAL A 53 -31.19 12.55 -10.38
CA VAL A 53 -30.89 11.80 -9.14
C VAL A 53 -31.15 12.65 -7.90
N ASN A 54 -31.39 12.01 -6.76
CA ASN A 54 -31.66 12.66 -5.48
C ASN A 54 -30.39 12.88 -4.64
N ILE A 55 -29.30 12.21 -4.97
CA ILE A 55 -27.99 12.40 -4.31
C ILE A 55 -27.19 13.54 -4.97
N PRO A 56 -26.24 14.17 -4.25
CA PRO A 56 -25.45 15.27 -4.78
C PRO A 56 -24.64 14.90 -6.04
N ILE A 57 -24.70 15.78 -7.04
CA ILE A 57 -23.74 15.81 -8.14
C ILE A 57 -22.58 16.72 -7.77
N THR A 58 -21.36 16.21 -7.83
CA THR A 58 -20.13 16.94 -7.56
C THR A 58 -19.28 17.02 -8.83
N CYS A 59 -18.33 17.96 -8.87
CA CYS A 59 -17.43 18.10 -10.01
C CYS A 59 -15.98 18.16 -9.53
N LYS A 60 -15.09 17.47 -10.24
CA LYS A 60 -13.64 17.63 -10.09
C LYS A 60 -13.02 18.26 -11.34
N VAL A 61 -12.40 19.43 -11.16
CA VAL A 61 -11.87 20.25 -12.25
C VAL A 61 -10.36 20.46 -12.17
N ARG A 62 -9.79 20.90 -13.29
CA ARG A 62 -8.50 21.60 -13.37
C ARG A 62 -8.74 23.09 -13.60
N VAL A 63 -7.75 23.92 -13.25
CA VAL A 63 -7.83 25.38 -13.46
C VAL A 63 -7.45 25.76 -14.89
N PHE A 64 -7.85 26.95 -15.33
CA PHE A 64 -7.28 27.61 -16.51
C PHE A 64 -6.01 28.36 -16.14
N GLU A 65 -5.28 28.85 -17.15
CA GLU A 65 -4.13 29.76 -16.93
C GLU A 65 -4.56 31.11 -16.31
N SER A 66 -5.74 31.60 -16.67
CA SER A 66 -6.35 32.78 -16.04
C SER A 66 -7.13 32.38 -14.78
N ILE A 67 -6.89 33.13 -13.71
CA ILE A 67 -7.61 33.02 -12.44
C ILE A 67 -9.08 33.37 -12.67
N GLU A 68 -9.35 34.46 -13.40
CA GLU A 68 -10.69 34.99 -13.66
C GLU A 68 -11.51 33.96 -14.44
N LYS A 69 -10.93 33.34 -15.46
CA LYS A 69 -11.60 32.26 -16.22
C LYS A 69 -11.86 31.03 -15.34
N SER A 70 -10.94 30.69 -14.44
CA SER A 70 -11.14 29.58 -13.47
C SER A 70 -12.26 29.86 -12.49
N VAL A 71 -12.37 31.10 -12.01
CA VAL A 71 -13.46 31.55 -11.13
C VAL A 71 -14.81 31.50 -11.85
N ALA A 72 -14.89 32.09 -13.06
CA ALA A 72 -16.12 32.06 -13.85
C ALA A 72 -16.56 30.64 -14.20
N TYR A 73 -15.61 29.75 -14.50
CA TYR A 73 -15.87 28.34 -14.75
C TYR A 73 -16.48 27.63 -13.52
N ALA A 74 -15.92 27.86 -12.33
CA ALA A 74 -16.42 27.28 -11.09
C ALA A 74 -17.83 27.79 -10.73
N LEU A 75 -18.08 29.08 -10.88
CA LEU A 75 -19.41 29.68 -10.68
C LEU A 75 -20.45 29.08 -11.63
N MET A 76 -20.10 28.92 -12.91
CA MET A 76 -20.97 28.28 -13.89
C MET A 76 -21.36 26.85 -13.47
N LEU A 77 -20.40 26.04 -12.99
CA LEU A 77 -20.69 24.68 -12.51
C LEU A 77 -21.61 24.69 -11.28
N GLN A 78 -21.38 25.62 -10.34
CA GLN A 78 -22.25 25.81 -9.17
C GLN A 78 -23.68 26.15 -9.58
N GLU A 79 -23.86 27.15 -10.45
CA GLU A 79 -25.16 27.57 -10.98
C GLU A 79 -25.89 26.43 -11.73
N SER A 80 -25.12 25.54 -12.35
CA SER A 80 -25.67 24.39 -13.08
C SER A 80 -26.15 23.25 -12.18
N GLY A 81 -25.92 23.33 -10.87
CA GLY A 81 -26.39 22.34 -9.90
C GLY A 81 -25.31 21.51 -9.22
N CYS A 82 -24.01 21.81 -9.44
CA CYS A 82 -22.92 21.20 -8.69
C CYS A 82 -23.04 21.53 -7.19
N LYS A 83 -22.93 20.51 -6.34
CA LYS A 83 -23.10 20.63 -4.88
C LYS A 83 -21.81 20.64 -4.08
N LEU A 84 -20.72 20.15 -4.66
CA LEU A 84 -19.36 20.24 -4.11
C LEU A 84 -18.37 20.29 -5.26
N LEU A 85 -17.36 21.17 -5.15
CA LEU A 85 -16.35 21.34 -6.18
C LEU A 85 -14.97 20.91 -5.68
N THR A 86 -14.30 20.00 -6.38
CA THR A 86 -12.88 19.71 -6.14
C THR A 86 -12.03 20.41 -7.20
N VAL A 87 -11.13 21.30 -6.78
CA VAL A 87 -10.27 22.07 -7.70
C VAL A 87 -8.84 21.56 -7.64
N HIS A 88 -8.36 20.98 -8.74
CA HIS A 88 -6.94 20.72 -8.92
C HIS A 88 -6.26 21.99 -9.42
N GLY A 89 -5.34 22.55 -8.63
CA GLY A 89 -4.61 23.80 -8.96
C GLY A 89 -3.65 23.71 -10.16
N ARG A 90 -3.72 22.67 -10.99
CA ARG A 90 -2.93 22.54 -12.22
C ARG A 90 -3.80 22.73 -13.45
N THR A 91 -3.24 23.31 -14.51
CA THR A 91 -3.89 23.38 -15.82
C THR A 91 -3.94 22.02 -16.51
N ARG A 92 -4.71 21.89 -17.59
CA ARG A 92 -4.77 20.65 -18.40
C ARG A 92 -3.40 20.29 -18.98
N GLU A 93 -2.61 21.29 -19.33
CA GLU A 93 -1.30 21.20 -19.98
C GLU A 93 -0.22 20.76 -18.97
N GLN A 94 -0.41 21.05 -17.68
CA GLN A 94 0.47 20.62 -16.58
C GLN A 94 0.28 19.12 -16.25
N LYS A 95 0.85 18.25 -17.09
CA LYS A 95 0.79 16.79 -16.96
C LYS A 95 2.11 16.11 -17.33
N GLY A 96 2.30 14.88 -16.87
CA GLY A 96 3.50 14.09 -17.18
C GLY A 96 4.77 14.82 -16.74
N PRO A 97 5.80 14.92 -17.59
CA PRO A 97 7.03 15.66 -17.29
C PRO A 97 6.80 17.15 -16.96
N LEU A 98 5.70 17.75 -17.44
CA LEU A 98 5.36 19.16 -17.24
C LEU A 98 4.44 19.38 -16.04
N THR A 99 4.36 18.44 -15.09
CA THR A 99 3.31 18.51 -14.05
C THR A 99 3.40 19.75 -13.16
N GLY A 100 4.60 20.24 -12.85
CA GLY A 100 4.81 21.42 -12.01
C GLY A 100 4.10 21.40 -10.63
N ILE A 101 4.05 22.57 -10.01
CA ILE A 101 3.36 22.81 -8.73
C ILE A 101 1.94 23.30 -8.99
N ALA A 102 0.98 22.78 -8.21
CA ALA A 102 -0.39 23.23 -8.20
C ALA A 102 -0.49 24.64 -7.62
N SER A 103 -1.15 25.54 -8.34
CA SER A 103 -1.35 26.92 -7.93
C SER A 103 -2.45 27.02 -6.86
N TRP A 104 -2.04 27.08 -5.60
CA TRP A 104 -2.97 27.39 -4.50
C TRP A 104 -3.55 28.81 -4.61
N LYS A 105 -2.91 29.73 -5.36
CA LYS A 105 -3.47 31.05 -5.69
C LYS A 105 -4.77 30.94 -6.47
N HIS A 106 -4.81 30.06 -7.49
CA HIS A 106 -6.05 29.81 -8.24
C HIS A 106 -7.12 29.18 -7.35
N ILE A 107 -6.75 28.18 -6.56
CA ILE A 107 -7.67 27.51 -5.63
C ILE A 107 -8.29 28.53 -4.66
N LYS A 108 -7.47 29.39 -4.04
CA LYS A 108 -7.95 30.45 -3.13
C LYS A 108 -8.92 31.41 -3.82
N ALA A 109 -8.61 31.85 -5.04
CA ALA A 109 -9.48 32.74 -5.79
C ALA A 109 -10.84 32.10 -6.09
N VAL A 110 -10.86 30.82 -6.45
CA VAL A 110 -12.12 30.08 -6.65
C VAL A 110 -12.89 29.92 -5.34
N ARG A 111 -12.22 29.55 -4.24
CA ARG A 111 -12.84 29.45 -2.90
C ARG A 111 -13.53 30.75 -2.50
N ASN A 112 -12.90 31.88 -2.75
CA ASN A 112 -13.46 33.19 -2.39
C ASN A 112 -14.72 33.55 -3.20
N ALA A 113 -14.96 32.90 -4.33
CA ALA A 113 -16.08 33.21 -5.23
C ALA A 113 -17.26 32.24 -5.10
N VAL A 114 -17.00 30.94 -4.94
CA VAL A 114 -18.06 29.94 -4.81
C VAL A 114 -18.66 29.94 -3.40
N SER A 115 -19.91 29.50 -3.27
CA SER A 115 -20.61 29.35 -1.98
C SER A 115 -20.78 27.89 -1.56
N ILE A 116 -20.72 26.95 -2.50
CA ILE A 116 -20.74 25.50 -2.20
C ILE A 116 -19.45 25.04 -1.50
N PRO A 117 -19.46 23.90 -0.78
CA PRO A 117 -18.25 23.27 -0.26
C PRO A 117 -17.22 23.02 -1.36
N MET A 118 -15.95 23.25 -1.05
CA MET A 118 -14.85 23.11 -2.00
C MET A 118 -13.67 22.37 -1.40
N LEU A 119 -13.12 21.44 -2.18
CA LEU A 119 -11.91 20.69 -1.84
C LEU A 119 -10.72 21.16 -2.69
N ALA A 120 -9.58 21.43 -2.06
CA ALA A 120 -8.32 21.65 -2.76
C ALA A 120 -7.66 20.32 -3.16
N ASN A 121 -7.11 20.24 -4.37
CA ASN A 121 -6.33 19.10 -4.82
C ASN A 121 -5.02 19.54 -5.49
N GLY A 122 -3.97 18.76 -5.26
CA GLY A 122 -2.63 18.97 -5.83
C GLY A 122 -1.59 19.32 -4.76
N ASN A 123 -0.46 18.60 -4.81
CA ASN A 123 0.68 18.77 -3.90
C ASN A 123 0.36 18.55 -2.40
N ILE A 124 -0.58 17.65 -2.07
CA ILE A 124 -0.84 17.19 -0.70
C ILE A 124 -0.16 15.83 -0.49
N GLN A 125 1.04 15.83 0.07
CA GLN A 125 1.89 14.64 0.23
C GLN A 125 2.05 14.20 1.70
N CYS A 126 1.89 15.12 2.65
CA CYS A 126 1.88 14.83 4.09
C CYS A 126 0.79 15.64 4.82
N LEU A 127 0.63 15.39 6.13
CA LEU A 127 -0.38 16.08 6.93
C LEU A 127 -0.07 17.58 7.07
N GLU A 128 1.20 17.98 7.10
CA GLU A 128 1.61 19.37 7.12
C GLU A 128 1.18 20.11 5.84
N ASP A 129 1.16 19.44 4.69
CA ASP A 129 0.63 20.02 3.45
C ASP A 129 -0.87 20.29 3.56
N VAL A 130 -1.61 19.44 4.25
CA VAL A 130 -3.04 19.63 4.53
C VAL A 130 -3.24 20.94 5.29
N TYR A 131 -2.52 21.12 6.41
CA TYR A 131 -2.64 22.32 7.24
C TYR A 131 -2.22 23.58 6.48
N ARG A 132 -1.09 23.56 5.76
CA ARG A 132 -0.64 24.70 4.95
C ARG A 132 -1.65 25.05 3.85
N CYS A 133 -2.22 24.05 3.19
CA CYS A 133 -3.19 24.27 2.13
C CYS A 133 -4.47 24.90 2.68
N LEU A 134 -5.04 24.33 3.76
CA LEU A 134 -6.23 24.86 4.43
C LEU A 134 -5.99 26.29 4.91
N GLU A 135 -4.85 26.55 5.56
CA GLU A 135 -4.53 27.88 6.08
C GLU A 135 -4.40 28.92 4.97
N TYR A 136 -3.72 28.58 3.87
CA TYR A 136 -3.52 29.51 2.77
C TYR A 136 -4.79 29.77 1.96
N THR A 137 -5.51 28.71 1.61
CA THR A 137 -6.62 28.73 0.64
C THR A 137 -7.99 28.93 1.28
N LYS A 138 -8.14 28.62 2.57
CA LYS A 138 -9.40 28.65 3.32
C LYS A 138 -10.51 27.77 2.72
N VAL A 139 -10.11 26.68 2.04
CA VAL A 139 -11.05 25.65 1.55
C VAL A 139 -11.62 24.79 2.68
N ASP A 140 -12.73 24.12 2.40
CA ASP A 140 -13.46 23.30 3.38
C ASP A 140 -12.77 21.93 3.63
N GLY A 141 -11.92 21.50 2.70
CA GLY A 141 -11.15 20.27 2.82
C GLY A 141 -10.10 20.10 1.73
N VAL A 142 -9.35 19.01 1.80
CA VAL A 142 -8.32 18.68 0.81
C VAL A 142 -8.47 17.25 0.31
N MET A 143 -8.04 17.02 -0.92
CA MET A 143 -7.96 15.71 -1.54
C MET A 143 -6.51 15.39 -1.86
N SER A 144 -5.97 14.29 -1.32
CA SER A 144 -4.69 13.71 -1.72
C SER A 144 -4.90 12.59 -2.74
N ALA A 145 -3.95 12.41 -3.65
CA ALA A 145 -3.96 11.33 -4.64
C ALA A 145 -2.64 10.56 -4.62
N GLU A 146 -1.51 11.23 -4.85
CA GLU A 146 -0.19 10.57 -4.87
C GLU A 146 0.31 10.24 -3.45
N GLY A 147 0.17 11.17 -2.50
CA GLY A 147 0.63 11.01 -1.13
C GLY A 147 -0.03 9.82 -0.43
N ILE A 148 -1.35 9.69 -0.57
CA ILE A 148 -2.11 8.60 0.06
C ILE A 148 -1.78 7.22 -0.51
N LEU A 149 -1.34 7.12 -1.78
CA LEU A 149 -0.89 5.84 -2.35
C LEU A 149 0.42 5.35 -1.73
N THR A 150 1.26 6.28 -1.26
CA THR A 150 2.53 5.95 -0.59
C THR A 150 2.33 5.79 0.92
N ASN A 151 1.47 6.61 1.52
CA ASN A 151 1.10 6.52 2.93
C ASN A 151 -0.43 6.61 3.08
N PRO A 152 -1.14 5.47 3.13
CA PRO A 152 -2.59 5.45 3.36
C PRO A 152 -3.02 6.10 4.68
N ALA A 153 -2.12 6.21 5.66
CA ALA A 153 -2.38 6.84 6.95
C ALA A 153 -2.05 8.36 6.97
N LEU A 154 -1.88 9.00 5.80
CA LEU A 154 -1.55 10.42 5.65
C LEU A 154 -2.43 11.33 6.53
N PHE A 155 -3.75 11.14 6.50
CA PHE A 155 -4.68 11.97 7.25
C PHE A 155 -4.71 11.70 8.77
N LYS A 156 -4.14 10.56 9.20
CA LYS A 156 -3.91 10.29 10.63
C LYS A 156 -2.61 10.96 11.14
N GLY A 157 -1.79 11.50 10.25
CA GLY A 157 -0.52 12.14 10.62
C GLY A 157 0.56 11.16 11.05
N VAL A 158 0.40 9.88 10.72
CA VAL A 158 1.38 8.84 11.04
C VAL A 158 2.00 8.30 9.76
N ASN A 159 3.27 7.92 9.84
CA ASN A 159 3.98 7.24 8.76
C ASN A 159 4.25 5.80 9.22
N PRO A 160 3.27 4.89 9.04
CA PRO A 160 3.39 3.52 9.49
C PRO A 160 4.50 2.81 8.73
N VAL A 161 5.01 1.75 9.34
CA VAL A 161 6.01 0.89 8.72
C VAL A 161 5.41 0.23 7.46
N THR A 162 6.14 0.33 6.35
CA THR A 162 5.65 -0.03 5.00
C THR A 162 5.03 -1.42 4.90
N TRP A 163 5.69 -2.43 5.48
CA TRP A 163 5.20 -3.82 5.41
C TRP A 163 3.92 -4.03 6.23
N ILE A 164 3.66 -3.25 7.28
CA ILE A 164 2.41 -3.34 8.05
C ILE A 164 1.23 -2.96 7.15
N VAL A 165 1.34 -1.82 6.46
CA VAL A 165 0.31 -1.33 5.54
C VAL A 165 0.10 -2.30 4.39
N ALA A 166 1.19 -2.80 3.82
CA ALA A 166 1.12 -3.72 2.69
C ALA A 166 0.50 -5.08 3.09
N LEU A 167 0.80 -5.62 4.27
CA LEU A 167 0.17 -6.84 4.78
C LEU A 167 -1.33 -6.62 5.04
N GLU A 168 -1.71 -5.49 5.64
CA GLU A 168 -3.12 -5.12 5.81
C GLU A 168 -3.84 -5.02 4.47
N TYR A 169 -3.22 -4.38 3.47
CA TYR A 169 -3.74 -4.33 2.10
C TYR A 169 -3.91 -5.72 1.49
N LEU A 170 -2.95 -6.64 1.66
CA LEU A 170 -3.08 -8.01 1.16
C LEU A 170 -4.18 -8.80 1.87
N CYS A 171 -4.44 -8.54 3.15
CA CYS A 171 -5.60 -9.11 3.85
C CYS A 171 -6.92 -8.60 3.25
N LEU A 172 -6.98 -7.31 2.88
CA LEU A 172 -8.14 -6.76 2.17
C LEU A 172 -8.32 -7.37 0.79
N VAL A 173 -7.24 -7.61 0.05
CA VAL A 173 -7.29 -8.28 -1.27
C VAL A 173 -7.77 -9.73 -1.14
N GLU A 174 -7.41 -10.43 -0.06
CA GLU A 174 -7.93 -11.78 0.20
C GLU A 174 -9.43 -11.78 0.46
N LYS A 175 -9.93 -10.78 1.20
CA LYS A 175 -11.37 -10.60 1.45
C LYS A 175 -12.12 -10.10 0.20
N TYR A 176 -11.46 -9.29 -0.63
CA TYR A 176 -12.02 -8.66 -1.82
C TYR A 176 -11.08 -8.87 -3.01
N PRO A 177 -11.13 -10.06 -3.66
CA PRO A 177 -10.20 -10.42 -4.73
C PRO A 177 -10.21 -9.42 -5.89
N CYS A 178 -9.02 -9.11 -6.39
CA CYS A 178 -8.83 -8.21 -7.52
C CYS A 178 -7.70 -8.68 -8.45
N PRO A 179 -7.62 -8.17 -9.69
CA PRO A 179 -6.53 -8.50 -10.61
C PRO A 179 -5.15 -8.21 -10.01
N SER A 180 -4.19 -9.11 -10.26
CA SER A 180 -2.80 -8.97 -9.79
C SER A 180 -2.11 -7.68 -10.24
N SER A 181 -2.54 -7.09 -11.36
CA SER A 181 -2.05 -5.77 -11.81
C SER A 181 -2.38 -4.65 -10.83
N TYR A 182 -3.52 -4.72 -10.13
CA TYR A 182 -3.94 -3.71 -9.15
C TYR A 182 -3.16 -3.91 -7.86
N ILE A 183 -3.02 -5.16 -7.41
CA ILE A 183 -2.17 -5.55 -6.26
C ILE A 183 -0.75 -5.00 -6.46
N ARG A 184 -0.14 -5.32 -7.61
CA ARG A 184 1.20 -4.87 -7.97
C ARG A 184 1.27 -3.34 -7.93
N GLY A 185 0.36 -2.65 -8.62
CA GLY A 185 0.34 -1.19 -8.70
C GLY A 185 0.32 -0.51 -7.32
N HIS A 186 -0.53 -0.98 -6.40
CA HIS A 186 -0.58 -0.45 -5.04
C HIS A 186 0.67 -0.79 -4.22
N LEU A 187 1.18 -2.01 -4.29
CA LEU A 187 2.40 -2.38 -3.57
C LEU A 187 3.61 -1.57 -4.05
N PHE A 188 3.74 -1.29 -5.35
CA PHE A 188 4.79 -0.39 -5.85
C PHE A 188 4.70 1.02 -5.29
N LYS A 189 3.49 1.51 -5.00
CA LYS A 189 3.30 2.83 -4.38
C LYS A 189 3.56 2.80 -2.88
N ILE A 190 3.07 1.79 -2.17
CA ILE A 190 3.32 1.61 -0.73
C ILE A 190 4.83 1.48 -0.48
N PHE A 191 5.53 0.69 -1.28
CA PHE A 191 6.98 0.50 -1.19
C PHE A 191 7.81 1.58 -1.90
N HIS A 192 7.19 2.65 -2.41
CA HIS A 192 7.88 3.65 -3.22
C HIS A 192 9.14 4.20 -2.52
N LYS A 193 9.05 4.53 -1.23
CA LYS A 193 10.18 5.05 -0.43
C LYS A 193 11.33 4.06 -0.27
N ILE A 194 11.08 2.76 -0.41
CA ILE A 194 12.08 1.69 -0.27
C ILE A 194 12.70 1.39 -1.65
N PHE A 195 11.88 1.26 -2.68
CA PHE A 195 12.33 0.89 -4.04
C PHE A 195 13.02 2.02 -4.83
N MET A 196 13.14 3.21 -4.24
CA MET A 196 13.92 4.30 -4.82
C MET A 196 15.43 4.13 -4.63
N PHE A 197 15.87 3.29 -3.68
CA PHE A 197 17.29 3.01 -3.47
C PHE A 197 17.78 1.92 -4.42
N GLU A 198 18.93 2.13 -5.06
CA GLU A 198 19.50 1.20 -6.06
C GLU A 198 19.81 -0.18 -5.47
N ASP A 199 20.24 -0.21 -4.21
CA ASP A 199 20.53 -1.44 -3.46
C ASP A 199 19.31 -2.36 -3.35
N ASN A 200 18.10 -1.81 -3.50
CA ASN A 200 16.82 -2.53 -3.38
C ASN A 200 16.25 -2.93 -4.76
N SER A 201 17.06 -2.85 -5.81
CA SER A 201 16.63 -3.17 -7.19
C SER A 201 16.21 -4.63 -7.35
N GLY A 202 16.86 -5.57 -6.65
CA GLY A 202 16.48 -6.98 -6.62
C GLY A 202 15.08 -7.19 -6.04
N ASP A 203 14.80 -6.59 -4.89
CA ASP A 203 13.50 -6.65 -4.22
C ASP A 203 12.37 -6.05 -5.05
N ARG A 204 12.67 -4.91 -5.68
CA ARG A 204 11.76 -4.26 -6.63
C ARG A 204 11.42 -5.20 -7.81
N GLN A 205 12.43 -5.91 -8.34
CA GLN A 205 12.24 -6.87 -9.42
C GLN A 205 11.44 -8.09 -8.98
N LEU A 206 11.65 -8.59 -7.76
CA LEU A 206 10.86 -9.69 -7.19
C LEU A 206 9.38 -9.33 -7.08
N LEU A 207 9.05 -8.09 -6.66
CA LEU A 207 7.67 -7.62 -6.65
C LEU A 207 7.11 -7.48 -8.08
N ALA A 208 7.93 -7.05 -9.04
CA ALA A 208 7.51 -6.90 -10.43
C ALA A 208 7.06 -8.23 -11.05
N THR A 209 7.74 -9.33 -10.73
CA THR A 209 7.50 -10.64 -11.34
C THR A 209 6.41 -11.48 -10.67
N ALA A 210 5.95 -11.11 -9.48
CA ALA A 210 4.85 -11.79 -8.79
C ALA A 210 3.57 -11.84 -9.65
N GLN A 211 2.92 -13.00 -9.76
CA GLN A 211 1.77 -13.21 -10.65
C GLN A 211 0.44 -13.37 -9.92
N ASN A 212 0.46 -13.80 -8.65
CA ASN A 212 -0.72 -14.07 -7.85
C ASN A 212 -0.55 -13.62 -6.40
N LEU A 213 -1.64 -13.67 -5.62
CA LEU A 213 -1.67 -13.25 -4.21
C LEU A 213 -0.64 -13.99 -3.35
N ASN A 214 -0.44 -15.29 -3.57
CA ASN A 214 0.52 -16.08 -2.80
C ASN A 214 1.96 -15.68 -3.12
N ASP A 215 2.27 -15.36 -4.38
CA ASP A 215 3.58 -14.83 -4.75
C ASP A 215 3.86 -13.54 -4.00
N PHE A 216 2.89 -12.62 -3.94
CA PHE A 216 3.05 -11.38 -3.18
C PHE A 216 3.31 -11.66 -1.70
N LYS A 217 2.48 -12.48 -1.05
CA LYS A 217 2.61 -12.83 0.38
C LYS A 217 3.97 -13.44 0.71
N LYS A 218 4.49 -14.35 -0.13
CA LYS A 218 5.78 -15.03 0.08
C LYS A 218 7.00 -14.09 0.11
N ARG A 219 6.90 -12.88 -0.46
CA ARG A 219 8.03 -11.93 -0.48
C ARG A 219 8.17 -11.09 0.78
N PHE A 220 7.10 -10.94 1.55
CA PHE A 220 7.13 -10.09 2.74
C PHE A 220 8.09 -10.58 3.83
N PRO A 221 8.19 -11.90 4.12
CA PRO A 221 9.21 -12.42 5.03
C PRO A 221 10.63 -11.94 4.71
N GLU A 222 11.05 -12.08 3.45
CA GLU A 222 12.37 -11.68 2.96
C GLU A 222 12.58 -10.16 3.06
N LEU A 223 11.58 -9.36 2.68
CA LEU A 223 11.64 -7.90 2.77
C LEU A 223 11.68 -7.40 4.22
N ILE A 224 10.93 -8.04 5.12
CA ILE A 224 10.95 -7.71 6.55
C ILE A 224 12.30 -8.08 7.17
N LEU A 225 12.92 -9.19 6.75
CA LEU A 225 14.26 -9.56 7.19
C LEU A 225 15.34 -8.62 6.65
N ALA A 226 15.24 -8.19 5.38
CA ALA A 226 16.22 -7.32 4.73
C ALA A 226 16.16 -5.86 5.21
N PHE A 227 14.96 -5.33 5.49
CA PHE A 227 14.75 -3.90 5.81
C PHE A 227 14.18 -3.66 7.21
N GLY A 228 13.73 -4.71 7.89
CA GLY A 228 13.37 -4.63 9.28
C GLY A 228 14.60 -4.29 10.11
N THR A 229 14.56 -3.18 10.83
CA THR A 229 15.44 -2.95 11.98
C THR A 229 15.00 -3.88 13.13
N VAL A 230 14.96 -5.18 12.88
CA VAL A 230 14.77 -6.20 13.92
C VAL A 230 16.15 -6.49 14.48
N GLY A 231 16.67 -5.58 15.29
CA GLY A 231 17.65 -5.98 16.30
C GLY A 231 16.91 -6.82 17.34
N ALA A 232 16.76 -8.12 17.11
CA ALA A 232 16.22 -8.99 18.13
C ALA A 232 17.31 -9.27 19.18
N ASP A 233 17.22 -8.66 20.36
CA ASP A 233 17.77 -9.31 21.56
C ASP A 233 16.88 -10.54 21.80
N VAL A 234 17.31 -11.72 21.36
CA VAL A 234 16.61 -12.96 21.69
C VAL A 234 17.01 -13.34 23.11
N VAL A 235 16.09 -13.14 24.05
CA VAL A 235 16.23 -13.77 25.38
C VAL A 235 15.52 -15.11 25.31
N GLU A 236 16.32 -16.18 25.22
CA GLU A 236 15.84 -17.56 25.26
C GLU A 236 15.75 -18.00 26.73
N LYS A 237 14.56 -18.44 27.16
CA LYS A 237 14.39 -19.19 28.41
C LYS A 237 13.74 -20.52 28.08
N VAL A 238 14.33 -21.58 28.62
CA VAL A 238 13.74 -22.93 28.57
C VAL A 238 13.09 -23.16 29.92
N ASP A 239 11.80 -23.50 29.93
CA ASP A 239 11.13 -23.93 31.16
C ASP A 239 11.43 -25.41 31.48
N ASP A 240 11.02 -25.86 32.66
CA ASP A 240 11.30 -27.22 33.14
C ASP A 240 10.61 -28.33 32.30
N GLU A 241 9.66 -27.93 31.44
CA GLU A 241 8.93 -28.81 30.51
C GLU A 241 9.58 -28.85 29.11
N GLY A 242 10.64 -28.06 28.89
CA GLY A 242 11.38 -28.01 27.63
C GLY A 242 10.85 -26.98 26.62
N ASN A 243 9.83 -26.20 26.98
CA ASN A 243 9.30 -25.16 26.09
C ASN A 243 10.27 -23.99 26.00
N ILE A 244 10.40 -23.41 24.81
CA ILE A 244 11.26 -22.25 24.59
C ILE A 244 10.42 -20.98 24.58
N GLU A 245 10.67 -20.09 25.55
CA GLU A 245 10.20 -18.71 25.53
C GLU A 245 11.25 -17.85 24.83
N CYS A 246 10.90 -17.36 23.64
CA CYS A 246 11.67 -16.34 22.94
C CYS A 246 11.04 -14.98 23.18
N ARG A 247 11.83 -14.05 23.74
CA ARG A 247 11.44 -12.65 23.87
C ARG A 247 12.18 -11.83 22.82
N PHE A 248 11.45 -11.16 21.94
CA PHE A 248 12.03 -10.34 20.89
C PHE A 248 11.78 -8.86 21.19
N LYS A 249 12.86 -8.08 21.31
CA LYS A 249 12.76 -6.62 21.30
C LYS A 249 12.73 -6.14 19.86
N LEU A 250 11.66 -5.46 19.46
CA LEU A 250 11.63 -4.72 18.22
C LEU A 250 12.19 -3.32 18.48
N PHE A 251 13.24 -2.94 17.75
CA PHE A 251 13.73 -1.55 17.76
C PHE A 251 13.03 -0.80 16.62
N SER A 252 12.38 0.31 16.96
CA SER A 252 11.98 1.30 15.97
C SER A 252 13.20 2.16 15.63
N SER A 253 13.37 2.52 14.36
CA SER A 253 14.36 3.51 13.93
C SER A 253 13.99 4.95 14.36
N TYR A 254 12.81 5.14 14.96
CA TYR A 254 12.40 6.42 15.54
C TYR A 254 12.79 6.52 17.03
N PRO A 255 13.54 7.56 17.45
CA PRO A 255 14.08 7.70 18.80
C PRO A 255 13.03 7.87 19.92
N SER A 256 11.75 8.02 19.58
CA SER A 256 10.65 8.19 20.54
C SER A 256 9.79 6.95 20.78
N ASP A 257 10.01 5.84 20.07
CA ASP A 257 9.12 4.69 20.15
C ASP A 257 9.61 3.59 21.09
N ARG A 258 8.71 3.18 21.98
CA ARG A 258 8.94 2.18 23.03
C ARG A 258 9.33 0.85 22.41
N THR A 259 10.31 0.19 23.03
CA THR A 259 10.62 -1.23 22.79
C THR A 259 9.34 -2.05 22.88
N GLN A 260 8.95 -2.71 21.78
CA GLN A 260 7.82 -3.63 21.79
C GLN A 260 8.36 -5.05 21.93
N CYS A 261 7.90 -5.76 22.96
CA CYS A 261 8.29 -7.14 23.23
C CYS A 261 7.21 -8.09 22.70
N ILE A 262 7.57 -8.95 21.74
CA ILE A 262 6.74 -10.08 21.34
C ILE A 262 7.26 -11.30 22.09
N ARG A 263 6.36 -12.01 22.77
CA ARG A 263 6.65 -13.29 23.42
C ARG A 263 6.11 -14.42 22.55
N VAL A 264 6.98 -15.33 22.15
CA VAL A 264 6.62 -16.56 21.44
C VAL A 264 7.01 -17.74 22.31
N SER A 265 6.07 -18.65 22.57
CA SER A 265 6.30 -19.92 23.25
C SER A 265 6.24 -21.05 22.23
N LEU A 266 7.28 -21.87 22.19
CA LEU A 266 7.41 -23.04 21.33
C LEU A 266 7.28 -24.33 22.15
N GLU A 267 6.54 -25.31 21.64
CA GLU A 267 6.48 -26.67 22.19
C GLU A 267 7.74 -27.47 21.83
N ASN A 268 7.96 -28.61 22.49
CA ASN A 268 9.15 -29.46 22.33
C ASN A 268 9.43 -29.96 20.90
N ASN A 269 8.49 -29.82 19.97
CA ASN A 269 8.62 -30.17 18.55
C ASN A 269 8.89 -28.95 17.63
N GLY A 270 9.00 -27.74 18.19
CA GLY A 270 9.19 -26.50 17.44
C GLY A 270 7.90 -25.88 16.87
N GLU A 271 6.73 -26.38 17.24
CA GLU A 271 5.44 -25.76 16.92
C GLU A 271 5.13 -24.60 17.87
N VAL A 272 4.44 -23.55 17.38
CA VAL A 272 4.05 -22.41 18.22
C VAL A 272 2.88 -22.79 19.11
N ALA A 273 3.17 -22.85 20.41
CA ALA A 273 2.17 -23.02 21.45
C ALA A 273 1.34 -21.73 21.62
N ARG A 274 2.01 -20.57 21.63
CA ARG A 274 1.38 -19.28 21.96
C ARG A 274 2.18 -18.07 21.52
N THR A 275 1.49 -17.07 20.96
CA THR A 275 2.03 -15.73 20.68
C THR A 275 1.32 -14.68 21.51
N VAL A 276 2.07 -13.84 22.24
CA VAL A 276 1.54 -12.70 22.99
C VAL A 276 2.22 -11.42 22.51
N ALA A 277 1.42 -10.49 22.00
CA ALA A 277 1.87 -9.18 21.53
C ALA A 277 1.09 -8.06 22.24
N PRO A 278 1.68 -6.87 22.42
CA PRO A 278 0.99 -5.74 23.01
C PRO A 278 -0.21 -5.29 22.13
N PRO A 279 -1.25 -4.64 22.72
CA PRO A 279 -2.47 -4.25 21.99
C PRO A 279 -2.23 -3.32 20.79
N THR A 280 -1.07 -2.66 20.76
CA THR A 280 -0.62 -1.77 19.68
C THR A 280 -0.16 -2.52 18.43
N VAL A 281 0.04 -3.84 18.52
CA VAL A 281 0.38 -4.73 17.39
C VAL A 281 -0.90 -5.43 16.97
N SER A 282 -1.31 -5.29 15.70
CA SER A 282 -2.49 -5.99 15.22
C SER A 282 -2.30 -7.51 15.35
N ALA A 283 -3.36 -8.24 15.71
CA ALA A 283 -3.29 -9.71 15.89
C ALA A 283 -2.72 -10.42 14.65
N ASN A 284 -3.00 -9.89 13.45
CA ASN A 284 -2.45 -10.40 12.20
C ASN A 284 -0.95 -10.13 12.07
N LEU A 285 -0.47 -8.94 12.43
CA LEU A 285 0.96 -8.64 12.44
C LEU A 285 1.70 -9.45 13.51
N ALA A 286 1.09 -9.66 14.67
CA ALA A 286 1.63 -10.54 15.71
C ALA A 286 1.73 -12.00 15.23
N PHE A 287 0.71 -12.49 14.52
CA PHE A 287 0.70 -13.82 13.92
C PHE A 287 1.76 -13.97 12.82
N TYR A 288 1.85 -13.01 11.90
CA TYR A 288 2.84 -13.00 10.83
C TYR A 288 4.27 -12.85 11.35
N LEU A 289 4.49 -11.98 12.35
CA LEU A 289 5.78 -11.89 13.04
C LEU A 289 6.08 -13.19 13.77
N SER A 290 5.11 -13.87 14.38
CA SER A 290 5.37 -15.19 14.99
C SER A 290 5.75 -16.26 13.97
N ILE A 291 5.18 -16.27 12.76
CA ILE A 291 5.58 -17.17 11.67
C ILE A 291 6.99 -16.83 11.16
N LEU A 292 7.27 -15.55 10.94
CA LEU A 292 8.60 -15.09 10.52
C LEU A 292 9.67 -15.40 11.58
N LEU A 293 9.32 -15.22 12.84
CA LEU A 293 10.19 -15.49 13.99
C LEU A 293 10.31 -17.00 14.25
N MET A 294 9.33 -17.83 13.89
CA MET A 294 9.47 -19.30 13.86
C MET A 294 10.52 -19.73 12.85
N GLU A 295 10.51 -19.22 11.62
CA GLU A 295 11.51 -19.54 10.60
C GLU A 295 12.92 -19.13 11.05
N ILE A 296 13.06 -17.93 11.65
CA ILE A 296 14.32 -17.48 12.26
C ILE A 296 14.70 -18.39 13.45
N SER A 297 13.73 -18.79 14.28
CA SER A 297 13.97 -19.70 15.41
C SER A 297 14.36 -21.10 14.96
N GLN A 298 13.85 -21.63 13.85
CA GLN A 298 14.25 -22.94 13.31
C GLN A 298 15.70 -22.90 12.79
N GLN A 299 16.13 -21.77 12.21
CA GLN A 299 17.53 -21.52 11.85
C GLN A 299 18.45 -21.37 13.08
N SER A 300 17.92 -20.92 14.23
CA SER A 300 18.63 -20.87 15.51
C SER A 300 18.59 -22.19 16.28
N TRP A 301 17.48 -22.93 16.22
CA TRP A 301 17.28 -24.27 16.79
C TRP A 301 18.19 -25.29 16.12
N SER A 302 18.39 -25.22 14.81
CA SER A 302 19.37 -26.05 14.11
C SER A 302 20.80 -25.80 14.61
N LYS A 303 21.17 -24.55 14.92
CA LYS A 303 22.44 -24.22 15.59
C LYS A 303 22.49 -24.69 17.05
N PHE A 304 21.35 -24.77 17.74
CA PHE A 304 21.26 -25.21 19.14
C PHE A 304 21.26 -26.75 19.28
N ALA A 305 20.60 -27.46 18.37
CA ALA A 305 20.63 -28.92 18.24
C ALA A 305 22.06 -29.40 17.97
N ASP A 306 22.83 -28.66 17.17
CA ASP A 306 24.26 -28.92 16.95
C ASP A 306 25.12 -28.69 18.21
N LYS A 307 24.72 -27.76 19.09
CA LYS A 307 25.41 -27.48 20.36
C LYS A 307 25.05 -28.46 21.48
N LYS A 308 23.81 -28.98 21.54
CA LYS A 308 23.42 -30.04 22.50
C LYS A 308 24.14 -31.36 22.25
N ASN A 309 24.66 -31.60 21.04
CA ASN A 309 25.40 -32.82 20.68
C ASN A 309 26.92 -32.76 20.94
N ARG A 310 27.45 -31.73 21.62
CA ARG A 310 28.91 -31.62 21.87
C ARG A 310 29.25 -31.37 23.33
N PHE A 311 28.99 -32.33 24.22
CA PHE A 311 29.83 -32.55 25.41
C PHE A 311 29.78 -34.04 25.83
N VAL A 312 30.91 -34.75 25.58
CA VAL A 312 31.48 -35.88 26.37
C VAL A 312 30.70 -37.22 26.33
N ASP A 313 31.25 -38.42 26.02
CA ASP A 313 32.61 -38.89 25.73
C ASP A 313 32.60 -40.38 25.27
N LYS A 314 33.47 -40.65 24.30
CA LYS A 314 34.11 -41.91 23.84
C LYS A 314 33.39 -43.26 23.99
N ARG A 315 33.18 -43.88 22.83
CA ARG A 315 33.80 -45.18 22.48
C ARG A 315 33.63 -45.52 20.99
N LYS A 316 34.76 -45.81 20.32
CA LYS A 316 34.94 -46.69 19.15
C LYS A 316 34.31 -46.22 17.82
N ARG A 317 35.11 -45.72 16.87
CA ARG A 317 35.76 -46.47 15.76
C ARG A 317 34.80 -47.36 14.94
N LEU A 318 34.65 -46.94 13.68
CA LEU A 318 34.38 -47.71 12.46
C LEU A 318 32.98 -48.33 12.31
N ILE A 319 32.29 -48.00 11.21
CA ILE A 319 32.03 -48.90 10.07
C ILE A 319 31.30 -48.08 8.98
N VAL A 320 31.99 -47.89 7.86
CA VAL A 320 31.37 -47.80 6.54
C VAL A 320 31.11 -49.25 6.14
N MET A 321 29.84 -49.66 6.05
CA MET A 321 29.42 -50.83 5.28
C MET A 321 28.06 -50.59 4.65
N LYS A 322 28.05 -50.62 3.32
CA LYS A 322 26.93 -51.13 2.52
C LYS A 322 26.66 -52.59 2.91
N ASN A 323 25.41 -53.02 2.80
CA ASN A 323 24.98 -54.34 2.33
C ASN A 323 23.60 -54.11 1.69
N SER A 324 23.30 -54.39 0.41
CA SER A 324 23.36 -55.65 -0.36
C SER A 324 22.49 -56.74 0.30
N GLU A 325 21.59 -57.49 -0.36
CA GLU A 325 21.51 -57.98 -1.74
C GLU A 325 20.07 -58.39 -2.11
N SER A 326 19.75 -58.42 -3.42
CA SER A 326 19.45 -59.64 -4.19
C SER A 326 19.18 -59.23 -5.64
N LYS A 327 19.57 -59.91 -6.71
CA LYS A 327 20.41 -61.09 -6.97
C LYS A 327 20.83 -61.00 -8.46
N MET A 328 22.03 -61.51 -8.79
CA MET A 328 22.48 -62.25 -10.01
C MET A 328 21.86 -61.95 -11.40
N THR A 329 22.55 -61.87 -12.55
CA THR A 329 23.93 -62.14 -13.05
C THR A 329 24.00 -61.69 -14.54
N PRO A 330 25.17 -61.67 -15.20
CA PRO A 330 25.49 -60.80 -16.35
C PRO A 330 25.47 -61.49 -17.74
N LYS A 331 25.57 -60.68 -18.80
CA LYS A 331 26.31 -60.92 -20.07
C LYS A 331 26.23 -59.63 -20.92
N GLU A 332 27.33 -58.91 -21.13
CA GLU A 332 28.33 -59.06 -22.23
C GLU A 332 27.84 -58.63 -23.62
N GLY A 333 28.65 -57.77 -24.26
CA GLY A 333 28.63 -57.42 -25.69
C GLY A 333 27.70 -56.26 -26.02
N GLY A 334 28.08 -55.22 -26.74
CA GLY A 334 29.24 -54.94 -27.57
C GLY A 334 28.92 -53.70 -28.41
N ASP A 335 29.97 -53.01 -28.86
CA ASP A 335 30.09 -52.12 -30.01
C ASP A 335 28.91 -51.22 -30.49
N ASN A 336 29.25 -49.93 -30.53
CA ASN A 336 29.02 -48.94 -31.60
C ASN A 336 28.45 -49.45 -32.95
N PRO A 337 27.79 -48.60 -33.76
CA PRO A 337 28.29 -47.25 -34.15
C PRO A 337 27.39 -46.06 -33.82
#